data_AF-X1DKE8-F1
#
_entry.id   AF-X1DKE8-F1
#
_cell.length_a   1.000
_cell.length_b   1.000
_cell.length_c   1.000
_cell.angle_alpha   90.00
_cell.angle_beta   90.00
_cell.angle_gamma   90.00
#
_symmetry.space_group_name_H-M   'P 1'
#
loop_
_entity.id
_entity.type
_entity.pdbx_description
1 polymer ?
#
loop_
_entity_poly.entity_id
_entity_poly.type
_entity_poly.pdbx_seq_one_letter_code
_entity_poly.pdbx_strand_id
1 'polypeptide(L)' 'GPTSVTDGSQNLVGALRTAMGVCGVLTIQEMHKVEMVVAPAITTEGKSWQLSAT' A
#
# COMPACT_ATOMS: atom_id res chain seq x y z
N GLY A 1 -2.91 11.12 -10.81
CA GLY A 1 -3.40 12.02 -11.87
C GLY A 1 -4.51 12.87 -11.29
N PRO A 2 -4.78 14.09 -11.80
CA PRO A 2 -5.82 14.94 -11.24
C PRO A 2 -7.16 14.27 -11.50
N THR A 3 -7.78 13.75 -10.45
CA THR A 3 -9.13 13.18 -10.50
C THR A 3 -10.12 14.34 -10.57
N SER A 4 -11.18 14.21 -11.37
CA SER A 4 -12.27 15.19 -11.47
C SER A 4 -13.09 15.31 -10.17
N VAL A 5 -12.86 14.41 -9.22
CA VAL A 5 -13.45 14.39 -7.88
C VAL A 5 -12.34 14.65 -6.84
N THR A 6 -12.46 15.74 -6.10
CA THR A 6 -11.40 16.24 -5.20
C THR A 6 -11.48 15.69 -3.78
N ASP A 7 -12.45 14.82 -3.47
CA ASP A 7 -12.63 14.22 -2.14
C ASP A 7 -11.68 13.04 -1.85
N GLY A 8 -10.81 12.69 -2.81
CA GLY A 8 -9.84 11.60 -2.68
C GLY A 8 -10.45 10.20 -2.76
N SER A 9 -11.77 10.06 -2.92
CA SER A 9 -12.45 8.75 -3.03
C SER A 9 -11.93 7.93 -4.21
N GLN A 10 -11.68 8.57 -5.35
CA GLN A 10 -11.10 7.92 -6.53
C GLN A 10 -9.67 7.43 -6.28
N ASN A 11 -8.89 8.15 -5.47
CA ASN A 11 -7.54 7.73 -5.07
C ASN A 11 -7.61 6.51 -4.16
N LEU A 12 -8.54 6.50 -3.19
CA LEU A 12 -8.74 5.37 -2.30
C LEU A 12 -9.17 4.10 -3.05
N VAL A 13 -10.21 4.20 -3.90
CA VAL A 13 -10.74 3.04 -4.64
C VAL A 13 -9.71 2.54 -5.67
N GLY A 14 -8.97 3.44 -6.32
CA GLY A 14 -7.88 3.08 -7.22
C GLY A 14 -6.76 2.34 -6.50
N ALA A 15 -6.30 2.87 -5.37
CA ALA A 15 -5.27 2.24 -4.55
C ALA A 15 -5.71 0.86 -4.05
N LEU A 16 -6.96 0.73 -3.58
CA LEU A 16 -7.53 -0.53 -3.13
C LEU A 16 -7.57 -1.57 -4.26
N ARG A 17 -8.04 -1.20 -5.45
CA ARG A 17 -8.05 -2.13 -6.61
C ARG A 17 -6.64 -2.58 -7.00
N THR A 18 -5.67 -1.66 -7.03
CA THR A 18 -4.28 -2.01 -7.30
C THR A 18 -3.74 -2.99 -6.26
N ALA A 19 -3.99 -2.74 -4.96
CA ALA A 19 -3.56 -3.62 -3.88
C ALA A 19 -4.21 -5.02 -3.99
N MET A 20 -5.52 -5.09 -4.26
CA MET A 20 -6.22 -6.36 -4.49
C MET A 20 -5.62 -7.16 -5.66
N GLY A 21 -5.22 -6.48 -6.74
CA GLY A 21 -4.53 -7.12 -7.87
C GLY A 21 -3.15 -7.69 -7.51
N VAL A 22 -2.38 -6.99 -6.67
CA VAL A 22 -1.09 -7.48 -6.15
C VAL A 22 -1.27 -8.70 -5.25
N CYS A 23 -2.31 -8.69 -4.40
CA CYS A 23 -2.62 -9.79 -3.50
C CYS A 23 -3.34 -10.98 -4.20
N GLY A 24 -3.75 -10.83 -5.46
CA GLY A 24 -4.44 -11.90 -6.21
C GLY A 24 -5.87 -12.20 -5.72
N VAL A 25 -6.57 -11.21 -5.16
CA VAL A 25 -7.92 -11.37 -4.60
C VAL A 25 -8.97 -10.64 -5.42
N LEU A 26 -10.19 -11.16 -5.46
CA LEU A 26 -11.29 -10.61 -6.27
C LEU A 26 -12.31 -9.84 -5.42
N THR A 27 -12.35 -10.11 -4.11
CA THR A 27 -13.33 -9.53 -3.19
C THR A 27 -12.67 -8.91 -1.97
N ILE A 28 -13.36 -7.98 -1.31
CA ILE A 28 -12.91 -7.39 -0.05
C ILE A 28 -12.83 -8.44 1.07
N GLN A 29 -13.74 -9.42 1.03
CA GLN A 29 -13.77 -10.54 1.95
C GLN A 29 -12.53 -11.43 1.82
N GLU A 30 -12.01 -11.62 0.60
CA GLU A 30 -10.73 -12.29 0.37
C GLU A 30 -9.56 -11.41 0.79
N MET A 31 -9.61 -10.09 0.51
CA MET A 31 -8.59 -9.13 0.96
C MET A 31 -8.39 -9.17 2.49
N HIS A 32 -9.47 -9.30 3.27
CA HIS A 32 -9.38 -9.43 4.73
C HIS A 32 -8.74 -10.74 5.21
N LYS A 33 -8.57 -11.74 4.34
CA LYS A 33 -7.94 -13.03 4.66
C LYS A 33 -6.48 -13.11 4.20
N VAL A 34 -5.98 -12.08 3.53
CA VAL A 34 -4.58 -12.01 3.08
C VAL A 34 -3.66 -12.04 4.29
N GLU A 35 -2.60 -12.84 4.21
CA GLU A 35 -1.57 -12.89 5.24
C GLU A 35 -0.82 -11.57 5.32
N MET A 36 -0.73 -11.00 6.53
CA MET A 36 -0.01 -9.76 6.79
C MET A 36 1.25 -10.06 7.60
N VAL A 37 2.41 -9.72 7.03
CA VAL A 37 3.69 -9.75 7.74
C VAL A 37 4.03 -8.32 8.13
N VAL A 38 4.13 -8.06 9.44
CA VAL A 38 4.52 -6.75 9.97
C VAL A 38 6.00 -6.79 10.33
N ALA A 39 6.81 -5.99 9.63
CA ALA A 39 8.22 -5.80 9.94
C ALA A 39 8.40 -4.41 10.57
N PRO A 40 8.50 -4.29 11.91
CA PRO A 40 8.53 -2.98 12.59
C PRO A 40 9.68 -2.07 12.14
N ALA A 41 10.83 -2.66 11.80
CA ALA A 41 12.02 -1.94 11.38
C ALA A 41 12.01 -1.48 9.90
N ILE A 42 11.00 -1.88 9.11
CA ILE A 42 10.96 -1.60 7.66
C ILE A 42 11.03 -0.10 7.34
N THR A 43 10.54 0.74 8.25
CA THR A 43 10.55 2.21 8.10
C THR A 43 11.94 2.82 8.29
N THR A 44 12.84 2.13 8.99
CA THR A 44 14.19 2.61 9.34
C THR A 44 15.30 1.90 8.57
N GLU A 45 15.08 0.66 8.10
CA GLU A 45 16.11 -0.11 7.41
C GLU A 45 16.67 0.64 6.19
N GLY A 46 15.83 1.16 5.28
CA GLY A 46 16.29 1.92 4.12
C GLY A 46 16.93 3.29 4.44
N LYS A 47 16.51 3.96 5.51
CA LYS A 47 17.07 5.26 5.92
C LYS A 47 18.40 5.13 6.64
N SER A 48 18.62 4.03 7.36
CA SER A 48 19.89 3.78 8.05
C SER A 48 21.07 3.74 7.06
N TRP A 49 20.87 3.13 5.89
CA TRP A 49 21.85 3.10 4.79
C TRP A 49 22.00 4.47 4.10
N GLN A 50 20.94 5.27 4.00
CA GLN A 50 21.01 6.64 3.47
C GLN A 50 21.76 7.59 4.41
N LEU A 51 21.58 7.44 5.73
CA LEU A 51 22.23 8.23 6.77
C LEU A 51 23.72 7.87 6.93
N SER A 52 24.09 6.61 6.71
CA SER A 52 25.48 6.13 6.84
C SER A 52 26.34 6.44 5.61
N ALA A 53 25.73 6.82 4.48
CA ALA A 53 26.40 7.22 3.25
C ALA A 53 26.69 8.73 3.17
N THR A 54 26.53 9.46 4.28
CA THR A 54 26.96 10.86 4.46
C THR A 54 28.17 10.89 5.39
#